data_AF-A0A5P8WJN4-F1
#
_entry.id   AF-A0A5P8WJN4-F1
#
_cell.length_a   1.000
_cell.length_b   1.000
_cell.length_c   1.000
_cell.angle_alpha   90.00
_cell.angle_beta   90.00
_cell.angle_gamma   90.00
#
_symmetry.space_group_name_H-M   'P 1'
#
loop_
_entity.id
_entity.type
_entity.pdbx_description
1 polymer ?
#
loop_
_entity_poly.entity_id
_entity_poly.type
_entity_poly.pdbx_seq_one_letter_code
_entity_poly.pdbx_strand_id
1 'polypeptide(L)'
;MLLTELEIQQVLEQVQSAFPNLTDWEYNNEKNDEYFGFSVWGQFLINSEELIMPRRFFITLDTYEDKWQGCLTVGQPSYLWSSADVGDAPKSRYRAK
;
A
#
# COMPACT_ATOMS: atom_id res chain seq x y z
N MET A 1 -14.43 7.51 -2.24
CA MET A 1 -15.65 7.18 -1.45
C MET A 1 -15.27 7.03 0.02
N LEU A 2 -16.15 7.32 0.99
CA LEU A 2 -15.90 6.96 2.39
C LEU A 2 -16.78 5.78 2.76
N LEU A 3 -16.22 4.84 3.52
CA LEU A 3 -16.94 3.67 3.99
C LEU A 3 -17.42 3.87 5.43
N THR A 4 -18.54 3.26 5.76
CA THR A 4 -19.00 3.07 7.14
C THR A 4 -18.13 2.04 7.86
N GLU A 5 -18.15 2.04 9.19
CA GLU A 5 -17.38 1.08 10.00
C GLU A 5 -17.69 -0.39 9.64
N LEU A 6 -18.96 -0.69 9.34
CA LEU A 6 -19.38 -2.02 8.90
C LEU A 6 -18.76 -2.40 7.55
N GLU A 7 -18.79 -1.47 6.57
CA GLU A 7 -18.21 -1.69 5.25
C GLU A 7 -16.69 -1.83 5.31
N ILE A 8 -16.01 -1.04 6.16
CA ILE A 8 -14.57 -1.16 6.40
C ILE A 8 -14.25 -2.58 6.88
N GLN A 9 -14.96 -3.07 7.88
CA GLN A 9 -14.73 -4.41 8.42
C GLN A 9 -14.94 -5.50 7.36
N GLN A 10 -16.02 -5.40 6.57
CA GLN A 10 -16.31 -6.33 5.48
C GLN A 10 -15.21 -6.32 4.41
N VAL A 11 -14.74 -5.14 4.02
CA VAL A 11 -13.65 -5.02 3.04
C VAL A 11 -12.35 -5.59 3.59
N LEU A 12 -11.99 -5.31 4.85
CA LEU A 12 -10.79 -5.86 5.48
C LEU A 12 -10.82 -7.39 5.49
N GLU A 13 -11.94 -7.99 5.89
CA GLU A 13 -12.11 -9.45 5.88
C GLU A 13 -11.98 -10.03 4.48
N GLN A 14 -12.64 -9.41 3.49
CA GLN A 14 -12.60 -9.87 2.10
C GLN A 14 -11.19 -9.78 1.52
N VAL A 15 -10.50 -8.67 1.73
CA VAL A 15 -9.17 -8.42 1.17
C VAL A 15 -8.12 -9.30 1.84
N GLN A 16 -8.16 -9.45 3.17
CA GLN A 16 -7.25 -10.36 3.88
C GLN A 16 -7.47 -11.83 3.48
N SER A 17 -8.73 -12.23 3.25
CA SER A 17 -9.06 -13.57 2.77
C SER A 17 -8.59 -13.80 1.33
N ALA A 18 -8.67 -12.80 0.46
CA ALA A 18 -8.20 -12.87 -0.92
C ALA A 18 -6.66 -12.91 -1.03
N PHE A 19 -5.96 -12.30 -0.08
CA PHE A 19 -4.50 -12.16 -0.07
C PHE A 19 -3.87 -12.72 1.22
N PRO A 20 -3.97 -14.03 1.48
CA PRO A 20 -3.58 -14.64 2.76
C PRO A 20 -2.07 -14.59 3.04
N ASN A 21 -1.25 -14.29 2.03
CA ASN A 21 0.20 -14.20 2.16
C ASN A 21 0.69 -12.77 2.48
N LEU A 22 -0.21 -11.78 2.49
CA LEU A 22 0.12 -10.41 2.86
C LEU A 22 -0.06 -10.21 4.37
N THR A 23 0.84 -9.44 4.96
CA THR A 23 0.86 -9.07 6.39
C THR A 23 0.80 -7.55 6.54
N ASP A 24 0.84 -7.06 7.77
CA ASP A 24 0.96 -5.62 8.09
C ASP A 24 -0.11 -4.77 7.37
N TRP A 25 -1.37 -5.21 7.50
CA TRP A 25 -2.50 -4.55 6.88
C TRP A 25 -2.82 -3.23 7.57
N GLU A 26 -2.96 -2.18 6.78
CA GLU A 26 -3.35 -0.85 7.22
C GLU A 26 -4.45 -0.31 6.29
N TYR A 27 -5.25 0.64 6.79
CA TYR A 27 -6.25 1.32 5.98
C TYR A 27 -6.35 2.79 6.36
N ASN A 28 -6.82 3.59 5.42
CA ASN A 28 -7.20 4.98 5.60
C ASN A 28 -8.63 5.18 5.11
N ASN A 29 -9.45 5.92 5.85
CA ASN A 29 -10.82 6.25 5.44
C ASN A 29 -11.05 7.75 5.59
N GLU A 30 -10.26 8.52 4.87
CA GLU A 30 -10.32 9.98 4.89
C GLU A 30 -10.28 10.55 3.48
N LYS A 31 -10.84 11.76 3.32
CA LYS A 31 -10.71 12.57 2.11
C LYS A 31 -9.93 13.83 2.43
N ASN A 32 -8.73 13.97 1.88
CA ASN A 32 -7.86 15.14 2.03
C ASN A 32 -6.96 15.28 0.79
N ASP A 33 -5.94 16.15 0.85
CA ASP A 33 -5.03 16.41 -0.27
C ASP A 33 -4.16 15.19 -0.67
N GLU A 34 -3.99 14.23 0.25
CA GLU A 34 -3.20 13.01 0.04
C GLU A 34 -4.07 11.78 -0.25
N TYR A 35 -5.30 11.74 0.27
CA TYR A 35 -6.20 10.58 0.19
C TYR A 35 -7.54 10.94 -0.43
N PHE A 36 -7.94 10.18 -1.46
CA PHE A 36 -9.18 10.43 -2.21
C PHE A 36 -10.43 9.70 -1.64
N GLY A 37 -10.24 8.96 -0.54
CA GLY A 37 -11.26 8.19 0.14
C GLY A 37 -10.71 6.96 0.84
N PHE A 38 -11.52 5.91 0.92
CA PHE A 38 -11.10 4.65 1.50
C PHE A 38 -9.95 4.03 0.71
N SER A 39 -8.94 3.58 1.43
CA SER A 39 -7.75 2.90 0.94
C SER A 39 -7.35 1.81 1.93
N VAL A 40 -6.93 0.66 1.44
CA VAL A 40 -6.38 -0.44 2.26
C VAL A 40 -5.14 -0.98 1.57
N TRP A 41 -4.11 -1.31 2.34
CA TRP A 41 -2.90 -1.92 1.80
C TRP A 41 -2.34 -2.97 2.73
N GLY A 42 -1.69 -3.96 2.11
CA GLY A 42 -0.97 -5.03 2.81
C GLY A 42 0.41 -5.23 2.21
N GLN A 43 1.33 -5.71 3.04
CA GLN A 43 2.72 -5.93 2.67
C GLN A 43 2.97 -7.40 2.35
N PHE A 44 3.65 -7.68 1.24
CA PHE A 44 4.23 -8.98 0.93
C PHE A 44 5.75 -8.89 1.00
N LEU A 45 6.34 -9.70 1.89
CA LEU A 45 7.77 -9.73 2.11
C LEU A 45 8.39 -10.97 1.47
N ILE A 46 9.21 -10.78 0.44
CA ILE A 46 10.03 -11.86 -0.10
C ILE A 46 11.34 -11.92 0.68
N ASN A 47 11.39 -12.86 1.63
CA ASN A 47 12.61 -13.27 2.32
C ASN A 47 13.15 -14.52 1.63
N SER A 48 13.97 -14.33 0.59
CA SER A 48 14.78 -15.41 0.03
C SER A 48 16.21 -15.24 0.52
N GLU A 49 16.84 -16.33 0.95
CA GLU A 49 18.26 -16.36 1.33
C GLU A 49 19.19 -15.92 0.17
N GLU A 50 18.69 -15.97 -1.07
CA GLU A 50 19.39 -15.52 -2.28
C GLU A 50 19.32 -13.99 -2.50
N LEU A 51 18.42 -13.29 -1.80
CA LEU A 51 18.25 -11.84 -1.94
C LEU A 51 19.11 -11.10 -0.90
N ILE A 52 20.12 -10.37 -1.38
CA ILE A 52 20.99 -9.50 -0.54
C ILE A 52 20.17 -8.42 0.20
N MET A 53 19.02 -8.02 -0.32
CA MET A 53 18.05 -7.16 0.37
C MET A 53 16.62 -7.70 0.19
N PRO A 54 15.81 -7.74 1.26
CA PRO A 54 14.43 -8.17 1.18
C PRO A 54 13.63 -7.24 0.27
N ARG A 55 12.83 -7.82 -0.63
CA ARG A 55 11.92 -7.06 -1.50
C ARG A 55 10.55 -6.98 -0.83
N ARG A 56 10.07 -5.75 -0.63
CA ARG A 56 8.73 -5.48 -0.11
C ARG A 56 7.82 -5.09 -1.26
N PHE A 57 6.72 -5.81 -1.40
CA PHE A 57 5.66 -5.49 -2.35
C PHE A 57 4.43 -5.04 -1.56
N PHE A 58 3.66 -4.12 -2.11
CA PHE A 58 2.43 -3.65 -1.51
C PHE A 58 1.31 -3.78 -2.53
N ILE A 59 0.19 -4.33 -2.09
CA ILE A 59 -1.07 -4.19 -2.81
C ILE A 59 -1.85 -3.09 -2.12
N THR A 60 -2.26 -2.08 -2.87
CA THR A 60 -3.14 -1.02 -2.40
C THR A 60 -4.46 -1.13 -3.16
N LEU A 61 -5.58 -1.21 -2.45
CA LEU A 61 -6.93 -1.13 -3.01
C LEU A 61 -7.58 0.13 -2.48
N ASP A 62 -8.16 0.93 -3.37
CA ASP A 62 -8.70 2.22 -2.97
C ASP A 62 -9.87 2.69 -3.82
N THR A 63 -10.47 3.79 -3.38
CA THR A 63 -11.63 4.41 -4.03
C THR A 63 -11.31 5.80 -4.56
N TYR A 64 -11.32 5.95 -5.89
CA TYR A 64 -11.17 7.22 -6.59
C TYR A 64 -12.43 7.52 -7.41
N GLU A 65 -13.01 8.71 -7.24
CA GLU A 65 -14.25 9.13 -7.94
C GLU A 65 -15.37 8.05 -7.91
N ASP A 66 -15.54 7.44 -6.73
CA ASP A 66 -16.53 6.37 -6.46
C ASP A 66 -16.33 5.08 -7.28
N LYS A 67 -15.12 4.88 -7.82
CA LYS A 67 -14.67 3.63 -8.44
C LYS A 67 -13.58 2.99 -7.61
N TRP A 68 -13.56 1.66 -7.61
CA TRP A 68 -12.46 0.89 -7.03
C TRP A 68 -11.28 0.81 -8.00
N GLN A 69 -10.07 0.96 -7.47
CA GLN A 69 -8.83 0.69 -8.17
C GLN A 69 -7.89 -0.16 -7.31
N GLY A 70 -6.92 -0.80 -7.97
CA GLY A 70 -5.92 -1.63 -7.33
C GLY A 70 -4.54 -1.40 -7.93
N CYS A 71 -3.56 -1.19 -7.06
CA CYS A 71 -2.18 -0.89 -7.41
C CYS A 71 -1.23 -1.93 -6.78
N LEU A 72 -0.22 -2.37 -7.52
CA LEU A 72 0.90 -3.16 -7.01
C LEU A 72 2.16 -2.29 -7.07
N THR A 73 2.76 -2.02 -5.92
CA THR A 73 3.97 -1.20 -5.81
C THR A 73 5.11 -1.96 -5.13
N VAL A 74 6.34 -1.53 -5.39
CA VAL A 74 7.54 -2.07 -4.74
C VAL A 74 8.12 -1.02 -3.80
N GLY A 75 8.43 -1.40 -2.57
CA GLY A 75 9.04 -0.53 -1.57
C GLY A 75 8.07 0.21 -0.67
N GLN A 76 7.02 0.85 -1.22
CA GLN A 76 6.01 1.62 -0.45
C GLN A 76 4.61 1.57 -1.12
N PRO A 77 3.49 1.63 -0.36
CA PRO A 77 2.13 1.71 -0.90
C PRO A 77 1.89 2.96 -1.76
N SER A 78 0.95 2.87 -2.71
CA SER A 78 0.76 3.86 -3.80
C SER A 78 0.54 5.31 -3.32
N TYR A 79 -0.11 5.50 -2.17
CA TYR A 79 -0.40 6.83 -1.62
C TYR A 79 0.82 7.57 -1.06
N LEU A 80 1.90 6.85 -0.71
CA LEU A 80 3.15 7.50 -0.32
C LEU A 80 3.90 8.10 -1.52
N TRP A 81 3.54 7.71 -2.75
CA TRP A 81 4.14 8.23 -3.98
C TRP A 81 3.36 9.41 -4.57
N SER A 82 2.10 9.63 -4.17
CA SER A 82 1.27 10.74 -4.68
C SER A 82 1.62 12.10 -4.07
N SER A 83 2.47 12.14 -3.03
CA SER A 83 3.19 13.37 -2.70
C SER A 83 4.31 13.54 -3.72
N ALA A 84 4.05 14.33 -4.76
CA ALA A 84 5.02 14.64 -5.81
C ALA A 84 6.33 15.27 -5.29
N ASP A 85 6.35 15.74 -4.03
CA ASP A 85 7.55 16.26 -3.35
C ASP A 85 8.47 15.16 -2.78
N VAL A 86 8.04 13.88 -2.83
CA VAL A 86 8.81 12.72 -2.33
C VAL A 86 9.07 11.69 -3.43
N GLY A 87 8.88 12.09 -4.69
CA GLY A 87 9.27 11.32 -5.87
C GLY A 87 10.79 11.33 -6.07
N ASP A 88 11.34 10.14 -6.30
CA ASP A 88 12.73 9.83 -6.68
C ASP A 88 13.83 9.98 -5.60
N ALA A 89 14.11 8.86 -4.92
CA ALA A 89 15.24 8.01 -5.34
C ALA A 89 15.39 6.80 -4.39
N PRO A 90 15.66 5.59 -4.90
CA PRO A 90 16.36 4.61 -4.09
C PRO A 90 17.73 5.23 -3.78
N LYS A 91 17.96 5.70 -2.55
CA LYS A 91 19.33 5.93 -2.07
C LYS A 91 20.01 4.57 -1.93
N SER A 92 20.40 4.02 -3.08
CA SER A 92 21.47 3.05 -3.15
C SER A 92 22.67 3.65 -2.44
N ARG A 93 23.17 2.91 -1.45
CA ARG A 93 24.45 3.14 -0.79
C ARG A 93 25.49 3.62 -1.81
N TYR A 94 25.91 4.88 -1.71
CA TYR A 94 27.25 5.26 -2.11
C TYR A 94 28.07 5.49 -0.83
N ARG A 95 29.01 4.56 -0.63
CA ARG A 95 30.22 4.71 0.18
C ARG A 95 30.81 6.11 -0.05
N ALA A 96 31.05 6.85 1.01
CA ALA A 96 32.11 7.85 1.06
C ALA A 96 33.10 7.43 2.16
N LYS A 97 34.37 7.60 1.82
CA LYS A 97 35.59 7.04 2.44
C LYS A 97 35.72 7.27 3.94
#